data_AF-X1V0Q8-F1
#
_entry.id   AF-X1V0Q8-F1
#
_cell.length_a   1.000
_cell.length_b   1.000
_cell.length_c   1.000
_cell.angle_alpha   90.00
_cell.angle_beta   90.00
_cell.angle_gamma   90.00
#
_symmetry.space_group_name_H-M   'P 1'
#
loop_
_entity.id
_entity.type
_entity.pdbx_description
1 polymer ?
#
loop_
_entity_poly.entity_id
_entity_poly.type
_entity_poly.pdbx_seq_one_letter_code
_entity_poly.pdbx_strand_id
1 'polypeptide(L)'
;MRYRIDGTLHDTLSLPAVAASLLISRVKILANMNIADHHRPQDGQFSIKAKGRLMDIRVGTGPTIHGEMASLRLLYKSRATLNIR
;
A
#
# COMPACT_ATOMS: atom_id res chain seq x y z
N MET A 1 -7.71 -6.32 8.02
CA MET A 1 -6.76 -6.33 6.89
C MET A 1 -7.17 -7.42 5.92
N ARG A 2 -7.17 -7.10 4.62
CA ARG A 2 -7.59 -8.02 3.55
C ARG A 2 -6.53 -8.12 2.47
N TYR A 3 -6.36 -9.30 1.90
CA TYR A 3 -5.51 -9.50 0.73
C TYR A 3 -6.35 -9.88 -0.48
N ARG A 4 -5.95 -9.36 -1.64
CA ARG A 4 -6.51 -9.83 -2.92
C ARG A 4 -5.57 -10.90 -3.48
N ILE A 5 -6.03 -12.14 -3.54
CA ILE A 5 -5.29 -13.29 -4.06
C ILE A 5 -6.13 -13.86 -5.21
N ASP A 6 -5.52 -13.99 -6.38
CA ASP A 6 -6.18 -14.49 -7.60
C ASP A 6 -7.52 -13.81 -7.91
N GLY A 7 -7.57 -12.49 -7.69
CA GLY A 7 -8.76 -11.65 -7.91
C GLY A 7 -9.74 -11.60 -6.73
N THR A 8 -9.69 -12.54 -5.80
CA THR A 8 -10.64 -12.64 -4.67
C THR A 8 -10.09 -11.98 -3.41
N LEU A 9 -10.97 -11.33 -2.62
CA LEU A 9 -10.58 -10.74 -1.33
C LEU A 9 -10.68 -11.78 -0.21
N HIS A 10 -9.63 -11.86 0.59
CA HIS A 10 -9.53 -12.74 1.76
C HIS A 10 -9.31 -11.90 3.02
N ASP A 11 -10.15 -12.10 4.03
CA ASP A 11 -9.94 -11.55 5.37
C ASP A 11 -8.82 -12.35 6.05
N THR A 12 -7.71 -11.68 6.40
CA THR A 12 -6.51 -12.39 6.88
C THR A 12 -6.12 -12.01 8.30
N LEU A 13 -6.42 -10.78 8.72
CA LEU A 13 -6.04 -10.31 10.04
C LEU A 13 -7.04 -9.27 10.54
N SER A 14 -7.59 -9.51 11.73
CA SER A 14 -8.36 -8.53 12.48
C SER A 14 -7.44 -7.88 13.51
N LEU A 15 -7.43 -6.55 13.56
CA LEU A 15 -6.61 -5.77 14.48
C LEU A 15 -7.51 -4.79 15.25
N PRO A 16 -7.16 -4.40 16.49
CA PRO A 16 -7.82 -3.31 17.18
C PRO A 16 -7.82 -2.04 16.33
N ALA A 17 -8.90 -1.26 16.37
CA ALA A 17 -9.05 -0.06 15.54
C ALA A 17 -7.89 0.94 15.69
N VAL A 18 -7.33 1.06 16.90
CA VAL A 18 -6.18 1.94 17.19
C VAL A 18 -4.93 1.57 16.39
N ALA A 19 -4.76 0.31 15.99
CA ALA A 19 -3.61 -0.10 15.20
C ALA A 19 -3.65 0.46 13.76
N ALA A 20 -4.84 0.79 13.25
CA ALA A 20 -5.00 1.28 11.88
C ALA A 20 -4.27 2.62 11.66
N SER A 21 -4.38 3.57 12.59
CA SER A 21 -3.73 4.88 12.46
C SER A 21 -2.20 4.78 12.49
N LEU A 22 -1.65 3.93 13.37
CA LEU A 22 -0.21 3.68 13.47
C LEU A 22 0.34 3.02 12.20
N LEU A 23 -0.39 2.04 11.66
CA LEU A 23 -0.02 1.37 10.41
C LEU A 23 -0.05 2.34 9.22
N ILE A 24 -1.08 3.20 9.13
CA ILE A 24 -1.19 4.20 8.06
C ILE A 24 -0.07 5.22 8.14
N SER A 25 0.27 5.70 9.34
CA SER A 25 1.41 6.59 9.54
C SER A 25 2.71 5.95 9.05
N ARG A 26 2.96 4.67 9.39
CA ARG A 26 4.13 3.94 8.90
C ARG A 26 4.14 3.80 7.38
N VAL A 27 3.00 3.49 6.77
CA VAL A 27 2.84 3.37 5.32
C VAL A 27 3.09 4.72 4.62
N LYS A 28 2.57 5.83 5.18
CA LYS A 28 2.80 7.18 4.67
C LYS A 28 4.28 7.57 4.69
N ILE A 29 4.99 7.27 5.77
CA ILE A 29 6.44 7.49 5.84
C ILE A 29 7.18 6.73 4.76
N LEU A 30 6.87 5.43 4.59
CA LEU A 30 7.53 4.61 3.56
C LEU A 30 7.29 5.14 2.15
N ALA A 31 6.09 5.64 1.88
CA ALA A 31 5.67 6.13 0.57
C ALA A 31 5.91 7.64 0.35
N ASN A 32 6.62 8.32 1.25
CA ASN A 32 6.91 9.76 1.21
C ASN A 32 5.64 10.65 1.12
N MET A 33 4.61 10.31 1.91
CA MET A 33 3.34 11.03 1.99
C MET A 33 3.25 11.88 3.27
N ASN A 34 2.37 12.88 3.28
CA ASN A 34 2.17 13.76 4.44
C ASN A 34 1.40 13.04 5.56
N ILE A 35 2.09 12.75 6.66
CA ILE A 35 1.54 12.05 7.83
C ILE A 35 0.53 12.88 8.62
N ALA A 36 0.57 14.21 8.52
CA ALA A 36 -0.32 15.10 9.26
C ALA A 36 -1.64 15.36 8.51
N ASP A 37 -1.67 15.15 7.20
CA ASP A 37 -2.88 15.30 6.40
C ASP A 37 -3.64 13.98 6.29
N HIS A 38 -4.83 13.94 6.89
CA HIS A 38 -5.73 12.79 6.84
C HIS A 38 -7.02 13.06 6.04
N HIS A 39 -7.16 14.28 5.49
CA HIS A 39 -8.42 14.75 4.91
C HIS A 39 -8.46 14.63 3.39
N ARG A 40 -7.30 14.53 2.74
CA ARG A 40 -7.19 14.38 1.29
C ARG A 40 -6.67 12.99 0.94
N PRO A 41 -7.16 12.37 -0.15
CA PRO A 41 -6.50 11.22 -0.73
C PRO A 41 -5.04 11.53 -1.07
N GLN A 42 -4.15 10.57 -0.81
CA GLN A 42 -2.73 10.69 -1.16
C GLN A 42 -2.26 9.42 -1.84
N ASP A 43 -1.43 9.59 -2.86
CA ASP A 43 -0.77 8.52 -3.59
C ASP A 43 0.75 8.60 -3.39
N GLY A 44 1.37 7.45 -3.23
CA GLY A 44 2.81 7.34 -3.10
C GLY A 44 3.31 5.99 -3.56
N GLN A 45 4.62 5.80 -3.50
CA GLN A 45 5.25 4.54 -3.85
C GLN A 45 6.56 4.34 -3.09
N PHE A 46 6.93 3.09 -2.90
CA PHE A 46 8.25 2.71 -2.39
C PHE A 46 8.67 1.35 -2.91
N SER A 47 9.96 1.09 -2.93
CA SER A 47 10.52 -0.20 -3.37
C SER A 47 11.03 -0.99 -2.17
N ILE A 48 10.82 -2.30 -2.19
CA ILE A 48 11.42 -3.22 -1.21
C ILE A 48 12.13 -4.37 -1.92
N LYS A 49 13.08 -5.00 -1.23
CA LYS A 49 13.66 -6.27 -1.64
C LYS A 49 13.00 -7.38 -0.82
N ALA A 50 12.23 -8.25 -1.47
CA ALA A 50 11.54 -9.35 -0.83
C ALA A 50 11.88 -10.66 -1.55
N LYS A 51 12.28 -11.71 -0.80
CA LYS A 51 12.68 -13.02 -1.35
C LYS A 51 13.70 -12.90 -2.50
N GLY A 52 14.67 -12.00 -2.34
CA GLY A 52 15.72 -11.74 -3.34
C GLY A 52 15.30 -10.93 -4.57
N ARG A 53 14.01 -10.56 -4.72
CA ARG A 53 13.49 -9.79 -5.85
C ARG A 53 13.13 -8.36 -5.45
N LEU A 54 13.39 -7.40 -6.35
CA LEU A 54 12.90 -6.03 -6.18
C LEU A 54 11.40 -5.98 -6.51
N MET A 55 10.66 -5.33 -5.63
CA MET A 55 9.23 -5.14 -5.75
C MET A 55 8.90 -3.68 -5.49
N ASP A 56 8.19 -3.06 -6.43
CA ASP A 56 7.62 -1.73 -6.23
C ASP A 56 6.24 -1.87 -5.61
N ILE A 57 5.96 -1.05 -4.62
CA ILE A 57 4.68 -1.00 -3.94
C ILE A 57 4.08 0.36 -4.22
N ARG A 58 2.94 0.38 -4.90
CA ARG A 58 2.12 1.59 -5.03
C ARG A 58 1.16 1.65 -3.87
N VAL A 59 1.01 2.83 -3.29
CA VAL A 59 0.18 3.07 -2.11
C VAL A 59 -0.83 4.15 -2.45
N GLY A 60 -2.09 3.91 -2.15
CA GLY A 60 -3.13 4.93 -2.10
C GLY A 60 -3.71 4.98 -0.69
N THR A 61 -3.88 6.18 -0.15
CA THR A 61 -4.54 6.44 1.13
C THR A 61 -5.71 7.39 0.93
N GLY A 62 -6.74 7.28 1.77
CA GLY A 62 -7.89 8.18 1.68
C GLY A 62 -8.79 8.16 2.92
N PRO A 63 -9.53 9.26 3.15
CA PRO A 63 -10.42 9.38 4.29
C PRO A 63 -11.62 8.43 4.16
N THR A 64 -12.10 7.97 5.30
CA THR A 64 -13.29 7.14 5.48
C THR A 64 -14.07 7.63 6.72
N ILE A 65 -15.27 7.10 6.93
CA ILE A 65 -16.07 7.42 8.13
C ILE A 65 -15.41 6.96 9.45
N HIS A 66 -14.45 6.04 9.40
CA HIS A 66 -13.79 5.46 10.58
C HIS A 66 -12.31 5.86 10.70
N GLY A 67 -11.91 6.95 10.03
CA GLY A 67 -10.52 7.39 9.95
C GLY A 67 -10.00 7.23 8.53
N GLU A 68 -8.77 6.78 8.37
CA GLU A 68 -8.14 6.67 7.05
C GLU A 68 -8.03 5.19 6.62
N MET A 69 -8.04 4.93 5.32
CA MET A 69 -7.74 3.61 4.76
C MET A 69 -6.53 3.66 3.84
N ALA A 70 -5.80 2.55 3.75
CA ALA A 70 -4.70 2.39 2.80
C ALA A 70 -4.94 1.18 1.90
N SER A 71 -4.59 1.30 0.63
CA SER A 71 -4.51 0.20 -0.33
C SER A 71 -3.11 0.11 -0.90
N LEU A 72 -2.54 -1.08 -0.92
CA LEU A 72 -1.19 -1.34 -1.39
C LEU A 72 -1.24 -2.30 -2.57
N ARG A 73 -0.61 -1.93 -3.68
CA ARG A 73 -0.46 -2.77 -4.87
C ARG A 73 0.98 -3.17 -5.04
N LEU A 74 1.24 -4.47 -5.00
CA LEU A 74 2.56 -5.06 -5.13
C LEU A 74 2.84 -5.33 -6.61
N LEU A 75 3.95 -4.81 -7.12
CA LEU A 75 4.40 -4.95 -8.50
C LEU A 75 5.81 -5.56 -8.51
N TYR A 76 5.93 -6.81 -8.95
CA TYR A 76 7.24 -7.38 -9.21
C TYR A 76 7.88 -6.69 -10.41
N LYS A 77 9.14 -6.27 -10.28
CA LYS A 77 9.91 -5.82 -11.44
C LYS A 77 10.19 -7.02 -12.34
N SER A 78 9.30 -7.27 -13.30
CA SER A 78 9.62 -8.14 -14.44
C SER A 78 10.49 -7.32 -15.40
N ARG A 79 11.53 -7.95 -15.98
CA ARG A 79 12.22 -7.39 -17.15
C ARG A 79 11.26 -7.48 -18.33
N ALA A 80 10.26 -6.60 -18.39
CA ALA A 80 9.52 -6.38 -19.61
C ALA A 80 10.41 -5.51 -20.51
N THR A 81 11.26 -6.15 -21.33
CA THR A 81 11.85 -5.49 -22.49
C THR A 81 10.71 -5.26 -23.48
N LEU A 82 10.06 -4.11 -23.39
CA LEU A 82 9.13 -3.67 -24.42
C LEU A 82 9.95 -3.31 -25.65
N ASN A 83 10.13 -4.27 -26.55
CA ASN A 83 10.76 -4.03 -27.84
C ASN A 83 9.70 -3.41 -28.75
N ILE A 84 9.61 -2.08 -28.70
CA ILE A 84 8.82 -1.29 -29.65
C ILE A 84 9.65 -1.25 -30.93
N ARG A 85 9.29 -2.09 -31.89
CA ARG A 85 9.71 -1.97 -33.29
C ARG A 85 8.73 -1.09 -34.03
#